data_AF-A0A7X7LI95-F1
#
_entry.id   AF-A0A7X7LI95-F1
#
_cell.length_a   1.000
_cell.length_b   1.000
_cell.length_c   1.000
_cell.angle_alpha   90.00
_cell.angle_beta   90.00
_cell.angle_gamma   90.00
#
_symmetry.space_group_name_H-M   'P 1'
#
loop_
_entity.id
_entity.type
_entity.pdbx_description
1 polymer ?
#
loop_
_entity_poly.entity_id
_entity_poly.type
_entity_poly.pdbx_seq_one_letter_code
_entity_poly.pdbx_strand_id
1 'polypeptide(L)'
;MKKFFKISGIVLLVIIAAMIILPFAFKGKIISTVKEEINKNLNAKVDFTDFGLSLFRNFPNFSLRLDGLSVVGVEDFEGDTLTKISSLRLSLDLMSVIRGSAYEIKSISIIDPMINLKVLENGKANWDITKPSEVVAEEVSDTTSGGDFQLKLKRFEIKGADFVYDDATMPMIIKMVNLNSVITGDLTADVTTIKTKNTTIDEFTVGMDGINYLYKTKVQISSEIEADLNAFKFTFKDNEFGFNDLFLVFEGFVAMP
;
A
#
# COMPACT_ATOMS: atom_id res chain seq x y z
N MET A 1 -10.87 -0.90 47.30
CA MET A 1 -9.55 -0.73 46.66
C MET A 1 -8.80 -2.06 46.42
N LYS A 2 -8.47 -2.88 47.43
CA LYS A 2 -7.70 -4.15 47.22
C LYS A 2 -8.33 -5.14 46.23
N LYS A 3 -9.66 -5.29 46.19
CA LYS A 3 -10.36 -6.16 45.22
C LYS A 3 -10.28 -5.62 43.78
N PHE A 4 -10.34 -4.30 43.61
CA PHE A 4 -10.20 -3.65 42.31
C PHE A 4 -8.79 -3.85 41.71
N PHE A 5 -7.74 -3.66 42.52
CA PHE A 5 -6.36 -3.93 42.07
C PHE A 5 -6.10 -5.40 41.73
N LYS A 6 -6.69 -6.35 42.48
CA LYS A 6 -6.60 -7.79 42.16
C LYS A 6 -7.30 -8.13 40.84
N ILE A 7 -8.52 -7.62 40.62
CA ILE A 7 -9.28 -7.86 39.39
C ILE A 7 -8.55 -7.22 38.20
N SER A 8 -8.11 -5.96 38.34
CA SER A 8 -7.35 -5.27 37.30
C SER A 8 -6.04 -6.00 36.96
N GLY A 9 -5.33 -6.52 37.96
CA GLY A 9 -4.12 -7.32 37.73
C GLY A 9 -4.39 -8.63 36.98
N ILE A 10 -5.48 -9.33 37.31
CA ILE A 10 -5.89 -10.55 36.60
C ILE A 10 -6.27 -10.23 35.15
N VAL A 11 -7.06 -9.17 34.93
CA VAL A 11 -7.46 -8.75 33.59
C VAL A 11 -6.23 -8.38 32.75
N LEU A 12 -5.28 -7.63 33.31
CA LEU A 12 -4.04 -7.28 32.62
C LEU A 12 -3.21 -8.53 32.26
N LEU A 13 -3.11 -9.49 33.18
CA LEU A 13 -2.41 -10.75 32.95
C LEU A 13 -3.06 -11.54 31.81
N VAL A 14 -4.39 -11.63 31.79
CA VAL A 14 -5.14 -12.29 30.71
C VAL A 14 -4.91 -11.59 29.37
N ILE A 15 -4.91 -10.26 29.34
CA ILE A 15 -4.63 -9.49 28.10
C ILE A 15 -3.21 -9.76 27.60
N ILE A 16 -2.21 -9.76 28.49
CA ILE A 16 -0.81 -10.04 28.12
C ILE A 16 -0.68 -11.48 27.61
N ALA A 17 -1.28 -12.45 28.29
CA ALA A 17 -1.29 -13.84 27.84
C ALA A 17 -1.94 -13.97 26.46
N ALA A 18 -3.07 -13.30 26.22
CA ALA A 18 -3.73 -13.29 24.92
C ALA A 18 -2.85 -12.63 23.83
N MET A 19 -2.18 -11.52 24.12
CA MET A 19 -1.26 -10.87 23.17
C MET A 19 -0.08 -11.76 22.76
N ILE A 20 0.34 -12.68 23.63
CA ILE A 20 1.37 -13.67 23.32
C ILE A 20 0.77 -14.83 22.51
N ILE A 21 -0.36 -15.39 22.95
CA ILE A 21 -0.92 -16.62 22.37
C ILE A 21 -1.54 -16.39 20.98
N LEU A 22 -2.31 -15.30 20.81
CA LEU A 22 -3.10 -15.07 19.59
C LEU A 22 -2.23 -15.00 18.32
N PRO A 23 -1.08 -14.29 18.27
CA PRO A 23 -0.23 -14.28 17.08
C PRO A 23 0.23 -15.69 16.67
N PHE A 24 0.57 -16.57 17.61
CA PHE A 24 0.96 -17.95 17.27
C PHE A 24 -0.22 -18.79 16.79
N ALA A 25 -1.40 -18.62 17.40
CA ALA A 25 -2.61 -19.36 17.04
C ALA A 25 -3.10 -19.01 15.62
N PHE A 26 -3.01 -17.74 15.20
CA PHE A 26 -3.52 -17.28 13.91
C PHE A 26 -2.47 -17.25 12.79
N LYS A 27 -1.17 -17.36 13.10
CA LYS A 27 -0.07 -17.32 12.12
C LYS A 27 -0.30 -18.24 10.92
N GLY A 28 -0.63 -19.50 11.16
CA GLY A 28 -0.81 -20.50 10.11
C GLY A 28 -1.96 -20.17 9.15
N LYS A 29 -3.13 -19.82 9.70
CA LYS A 29 -4.33 -19.47 8.92
C LYS A 29 -4.09 -18.22 8.05
N ILE A 30 -3.46 -17.20 8.61
CA ILE A 30 -3.21 -15.95 7.85
C ILE A 30 -2.21 -16.20 6.71
N ILE A 31 -1.14 -16.98 6.95
CA ILE A 31 -0.18 -17.34 5.90
C ILE A 31 -0.86 -18.09 4.76
N SER A 32 -1.72 -19.08 5.07
CA SER A 32 -2.42 -19.83 4.02
C SER A 32 -3.32 -18.92 3.21
N THR A 33 -4.12 -18.07 3.86
CA THR A 33 -5.01 -17.13 3.17
C THR A 33 -4.25 -16.14 2.29
N VAL A 34 -3.10 -15.60 2.74
CA VAL A 34 -2.27 -14.72 1.92
C VAL A 34 -1.76 -15.45 0.66
N LYS A 35 -1.28 -16.69 0.80
CA LYS A 35 -0.79 -17.48 -0.35
C LYS A 35 -1.92 -17.84 -1.31
N GLU A 36 -3.09 -18.20 -0.79
CA GLU A 36 -4.29 -18.48 -1.58
C GLU A 36 -4.73 -17.24 -2.36
N GLU A 37 -4.80 -16.08 -1.72
CA GLU A 37 -5.22 -14.82 -2.35
C GLU A 37 -4.23 -14.40 -3.45
N ILE A 38 -2.94 -14.54 -3.21
CA ILE A 38 -1.90 -14.31 -4.22
C ILE A 38 -2.10 -15.24 -5.42
N ASN A 39 -2.21 -16.55 -5.19
CA ASN A 39 -2.34 -17.53 -6.27
C ASN A 39 -3.67 -17.40 -7.03
N LYS A 40 -4.73 -16.97 -6.35
CA LYS A 40 -6.06 -16.79 -6.93
C LYS A 40 -6.09 -15.57 -7.85
N ASN A 41 -5.46 -14.47 -7.47
CA ASN A 41 -5.59 -13.19 -8.18
C ASN A 41 -4.42 -12.88 -9.12
N LEU A 42 -3.24 -13.47 -8.89
CA LEU A 42 -2.03 -13.11 -9.65
C LEU A 42 -1.55 -14.25 -10.54
N ASN A 43 -1.23 -13.90 -11.78
CA ASN A 43 -0.44 -14.67 -12.73
C ASN A 43 1.03 -14.22 -12.64
N ALA A 44 1.63 -14.34 -11.46
CA ALA A 44 3.03 -14.00 -11.22
C ALA A 44 3.66 -14.96 -10.21
N LYS A 45 4.99 -15.10 -10.26
CA LYS A 45 5.74 -15.84 -9.23
C LYS A 45 5.98 -14.90 -8.05
N VAL A 46 5.19 -15.07 -7.00
CA VAL A 46 5.32 -14.29 -5.76
C VAL A 46 5.93 -15.16 -4.66
N ASP A 47 7.00 -14.67 -4.04
CA ASP A 47 7.70 -15.37 -2.96
C ASP A 47 8.08 -14.39 -1.84
N PHE A 48 8.28 -14.90 -0.63
CA PHE A 48 8.75 -14.14 0.53
C PHE A 48 9.56 -15.02 1.49
N THR A 49 10.54 -14.43 2.14
CA THR A 49 11.52 -15.16 2.97
C THR A 49 11.05 -15.45 4.39
N ASP A 50 10.35 -14.51 5.01
CA ASP A 50 9.85 -14.65 6.38
C ASP A 50 8.47 -14.02 6.56
N PHE A 51 7.72 -14.54 7.53
CA PHE A 51 6.41 -14.06 7.95
C PHE A 51 6.37 -13.86 9.46
N GLY A 52 6.03 -12.63 9.86
CA GLY A 52 5.82 -12.23 11.25
C GLY A 52 4.38 -11.81 11.53
N LEU A 53 3.87 -12.18 12.72
CA LEU A 53 2.61 -11.67 13.26
C LEU A 53 2.83 -11.20 14.70
N SER A 54 2.30 -10.02 15.06
CA SER A 54 2.47 -9.44 16.39
C SER A 54 1.28 -8.58 16.79
N LEU A 55 0.89 -8.61 18.07
CA LEU A 55 -0.07 -7.66 18.65
C LEU A 55 0.60 -6.51 19.39
N PHE A 56 1.84 -6.70 19.87
CA PHE A 56 2.54 -5.70 20.69
C PHE A 56 2.90 -4.41 19.95
N ARG A 57 3.00 -4.47 18.62
CA ARG A 57 3.45 -3.33 17.81
C ARG A 57 2.35 -2.29 17.58
N ASN A 58 1.13 -2.75 17.28
CA ASN A 58 0.02 -1.90 16.83
C ASN A 58 -1.30 -2.16 17.60
N PHE A 59 -1.24 -2.68 18.84
CA PHE A 59 -2.45 -2.99 19.63
C PHE A 59 -3.43 -1.80 19.63
N PRO A 60 -4.74 -2.01 19.37
CA PRO A 60 -5.44 -3.30 19.32
C PRO A 60 -5.34 -4.08 18.00
N ASN A 61 -4.65 -3.57 16.98
CA ASN A 61 -4.55 -4.23 15.68
C ASN A 61 -3.45 -5.30 15.63
N PHE A 62 -3.63 -6.31 14.78
CA PHE A 62 -2.56 -7.22 14.38
C PHE A 62 -1.59 -6.52 13.44
N SER A 63 -0.30 -6.69 13.67
CA SER A 63 0.76 -6.34 12.74
C SER A 63 1.24 -7.59 12.03
N LEU A 64 0.98 -7.66 10.72
CA LEU A 64 1.51 -8.67 9.81
C LEU A 64 2.75 -8.09 9.12
N ARG A 65 3.80 -8.89 8.99
CA ARG A 65 5.03 -8.53 8.28
C ARG A 65 5.43 -9.65 7.32
N LEU A 66 5.69 -9.30 6.06
CA LEU A 66 6.33 -10.15 5.06
C LEU A 66 7.71 -9.56 4.77
N ASP A 67 8.77 -10.34 4.95
CA ASP A 67 10.14 -9.88 4.68
C ASP A 67 10.68 -10.56 3.41
N GLY A 68 11.40 -9.78 2.60
CA GLY A 68 12.00 -10.25 1.34
C GLY A 68 10.96 -10.69 0.30
N LEU A 69 9.86 -9.94 0.17
CA LEU A 69 8.82 -10.19 -0.82
C LEU A 69 9.36 -9.90 -2.23
N SER A 70 9.12 -10.78 -3.19
CA SER A 70 9.53 -10.65 -4.59
C SER A 70 8.38 -11.04 -5.50
N VAL A 71 8.17 -10.27 -6.56
CA VAL A 71 7.23 -10.56 -7.64
C VAL A 71 8.01 -10.60 -8.94
N VAL A 72 8.05 -11.78 -9.56
CA VAL A 72 8.76 -12.01 -10.82
C VAL A 72 7.74 -12.20 -11.93
N GLY A 73 8.00 -11.56 -13.07
CA GLY A 73 7.18 -11.67 -14.27
C GLY A 73 7.12 -13.11 -14.80
N VAL A 74 6.10 -13.35 -15.61
CA VAL A 74 5.89 -14.59 -16.35
C VAL A 74 5.88 -14.29 -17.85
N GLU A 75 5.97 -15.34 -18.68
CA GLU A 75 5.90 -15.23 -20.14
C GLU A 75 6.95 -14.26 -20.71
N ASP A 76 6.52 -13.18 -21.38
CA ASP A 76 7.39 -12.18 -22.02
C ASP A 76 8.29 -11.41 -21.03
N PHE A 77 8.03 -11.55 -19.72
CA PHE A 77 8.78 -10.94 -18.64
C PHE A 77 9.44 -11.99 -17.72
N GLU A 78 9.62 -13.23 -18.19
CA GLU A 78 10.30 -14.26 -17.40
C GLU A 78 11.75 -13.85 -17.09
N GLY A 79 12.10 -13.85 -15.80
CA GLY A 79 13.40 -13.39 -15.30
C GLY A 79 13.44 -11.90 -14.94
N ASP A 80 12.50 -11.09 -15.41
CA ASP A 80 12.36 -9.70 -15.01
C ASP A 80 11.64 -9.62 -13.65
N THR A 81 12.29 -8.99 -12.67
CA THR A 81 11.70 -8.78 -11.34
C THR A 81 10.91 -7.47 -11.34
N LEU A 82 9.58 -7.59 -11.32
CA LEU A 82 8.64 -6.47 -11.25
C LEU A 82 8.84 -5.68 -9.96
N THR A 83 8.89 -6.38 -8.82
CA THR A 83 9.21 -5.72 -7.55
C THR A 83 9.91 -6.64 -6.57
N LYS A 84 10.80 -6.04 -5.77
CA LYS A 84 11.41 -6.65 -4.60
C LYS A 84 11.22 -5.70 -3.43
N ILE A 85 10.68 -6.20 -2.32
CA ILE A 85 10.32 -5.41 -1.15
C ILE A 85 11.01 -6.02 0.06
N SER A 86 11.84 -5.22 0.74
CA SER A 86 12.58 -5.68 1.91
C SER A 86 11.63 -6.04 3.06
N SER A 87 10.62 -5.21 3.34
CA SER A 87 9.59 -5.51 4.34
C SER A 87 8.24 -4.88 3.95
N LEU A 88 7.23 -5.71 3.75
CA LEU A 88 5.82 -5.29 3.66
C LEU A 88 5.16 -5.48 5.03
N ARG A 89 4.54 -4.42 5.55
CA ARG A 89 3.85 -4.44 6.85
C ARG A 89 2.41 -4.03 6.68
N LEU A 90 1.51 -4.85 7.20
CA LEU A 90 0.08 -4.59 7.23
C LEU A 90 -0.39 -4.48 8.67
N SER A 91 -1.33 -3.57 8.93
CA SER A 91 -2.08 -3.53 10.18
C SER A 91 -3.49 -4.03 9.92
N LEU A 92 -3.89 -5.11 10.57
CA LEU A 92 -5.20 -5.76 10.42
C LEU A 92 -6.04 -5.53 11.68
N ASP A 93 -7.35 -5.31 11.51
CA ASP A 93 -8.27 -5.23 12.64
C ASP A 93 -8.35 -6.59 13.38
N LEU A 94 -8.09 -6.58 14.68
CA LEU A 94 -8.07 -7.80 15.50
C LEU A 94 -9.42 -8.53 15.53
N MET A 95 -10.53 -7.80 15.59
CA MET A 95 -11.86 -8.42 15.65
C MET A 95 -12.22 -9.07 14.32
N SER A 96 -11.83 -8.47 13.19
CA SER A 96 -11.98 -9.09 11.86
C SER A 96 -11.21 -10.41 11.78
N VAL A 97 -9.97 -10.45 12.31
CA VAL A 97 -9.14 -11.66 12.33
C VAL A 97 -9.75 -12.76 13.20
N ILE A 98 -10.21 -12.42 14.41
CA ILE A 98 -10.84 -13.36 15.34
C ILE A 98 -12.13 -13.94 14.77
N ARG A 99 -12.98 -13.09 14.15
CA ARG A 99 -14.23 -13.54 13.51
C ARG A 99 -13.96 -14.42 12.29
N GLY A 100 -12.79 -14.28 11.66
CA GLY A 100 -12.45 -15.01 10.44
C GLY A 100 -13.32 -14.61 9.24
N SER A 101 -13.88 -13.40 9.26
CA SER A 101 -14.52 -12.74 8.13
C SER A 101 -13.50 -11.84 7.42
N ALA A 102 -13.91 -11.16 6.34
CA ALA A 102 -13.07 -10.23 5.57
C ALA A 102 -12.10 -9.42 6.46
N TYR A 103 -10.81 -9.73 6.34
CA TYR A 103 -9.74 -9.16 7.14
C TYR A 103 -9.57 -7.68 6.81
N GLU A 104 -9.85 -6.81 7.77
CA GLU A 104 -9.84 -5.36 7.51
C GLU A 104 -8.40 -4.83 7.61
N ILE A 105 -7.83 -4.41 6.47
CA ILE A 105 -6.52 -3.77 6.39
C ILE A 105 -6.67 -2.29 6.71
N LYS A 106 -6.09 -1.85 7.83
CA LYS A 106 -6.11 -0.46 8.31
C LYS A 106 -4.91 0.35 7.86
N SER A 107 -3.75 -0.28 7.71
CA SER A 107 -2.57 0.39 7.19
C SER A 107 -1.66 -0.54 6.41
N ILE A 108 -0.90 0.07 5.49
CA ILE A 108 0.11 -0.57 4.66
C ILE A 108 1.39 0.24 4.80
N SER A 109 2.52 -0.43 5.00
CA SER A 109 3.85 0.17 5.04
C SER A 109 4.81 -0.68 4.22
N ILE A 110 5.42 -0.08 3.20
CA ILE A 110 6.32 -0.72 2.25
C ILE A 110 7.72 -0.16 2.46
N ILE A 111 8.66 -1.02 2.84
CA ILE A 111 10.02 -0.62 3.23
C ILE A 111 11.03 -1.13 2.19
N ASP A 112 11.84 -0.19 1.72
CA ASP A 112 12.88 -0.34 0.71
C ASP A 112 12.42 -1.16 -0.51
N PRO A 113 11.31 -0.78 -1.17
CA PRO A 113 10.90 -1.45 -2.39
C PRO A 113 11.75 -1.01 -3.58
N MET A 114 12.12 -1.97 -4.42
CA MET A 114 12.61 -1.76 -5.77
C MET A 114 11.47 -2.15 -6.72
N ILE A 115 11.03 -1.23 -7.58
CA ILE A 115 9.91 -1.42 -8.49
C ILE A 115 10.39 -1.10 -9.91
N ASN A 116 10.20 -2.04 -10.83
CA ASN A 116 10.53 -1.89 -12.24
C ASN A 116 9.28 -2.14 -13.06
N LEU A 117 8.64 -1.07 -13.52
CA LEU A 117 7.50 -1.11 -14.43
C LEU A 117 8.00 -0.98 -15.86
N LYS A 118 7.64 -1.93 -16.72
CA LYS A 118 8.11 -1.98 -18.11
C LYS A 118 6.96 -2.22 -19.07
N VAL A 119 6.86 -1.40 -20.11
CA VAL A 119 5.97 -1.59 -21.26
C VAL A 119 6.80 -1.89 -22.50
N LEU A 120 6.49 -3.00 -23.16
CA LEU A 120 7.12 -3.39 -24.41
C LEU A 120 6.53 -2.59 -25.58
N GLU A 121 7.21 -2.58 -26.73
CA GLU A 121 6.73 -1.90 -27.95
C GLU A 121 5.35 -2.41 -28.42
N ASN A 122 5.01 -3.67 -28.09
CA ASN A 122 3.71 -4.26 -28.39
C ASN A 122 2.60 -3.86 -27.39
N GLY A 123 2.91 -2.98 -26.43
CA GLY A 123 1.99 -2.49 -25.41
C GLY A 123 1.80 -3.39 -24.19
N LYS A 124 2.43 -4.57 -24.15
CA LYS A 124 2.35 -5.44 -22.97
C LYS A 124 3.13 -4.84 -21.82
N ALA A 125 2.56 -4.92 -20.62
CA ALA A 125 3.15 -4.37 -19.41
C ALA A 125 3.46 -5.46 -18.39
N ASN A 126 4.62 -5.38 -17.72
CA ASN A 126 5.04 -6.42 -16.77
C ASN A 126 4.26 -6.44 -15.45
N TRP A 127 3.43 -5.42 -15.20
CA TRP A 127 2.52 -5.34 -14.08
C TRP A 127 1.10 -5.85 -14.41
N ASP A 128 0.83 -6.19 -15.67
CA ASP A 128 -0.43 -6.82 -16.07
C ASP A 128 -0.41 -8.31 -15.70
N ILE A 129 -0.45 -8.56 -14.39
CA ILE A 129 -0.35 -9.88 -13.78
C ILE A 129 -1.63 -10.28 -13.08
N THR A 130 -2.71 -9.50 -13.16
CA THR A 130 -4.00 -9.86 -12.56
C THR A 130 -4.71 -10.86 -13.44
N LYS A 131 -5.18 -11.96 -12.85
CA LYS A 131 -5.99 -12.93 -13.59
C LYS A 131 -7.33 -12.28 -13.97
N PRO A 132 -7.82 -12.50 -15.21
CA PRO A 132 -9.16 -12.09 -15.58
C PRO A 132 -10.15 -12.73 -14.61
N SER A 133 -10.95 -11.93 -13.92
CA SER A 133 -12.05 -12.46 -13.13
C SER A 133 -13.11 -13.01 -14.08
N GLU A 134 -13.50 -14.29 -13.92
CA GLU A 134 -14.72 -14.81 -14.55
C GLU A 134 -15.93 -14.13 -13.87
N VAL A 135 -16.22 -12.89 -14.26
CA VAL A 135 -17.49 -12.24 -13.96
C VAL A 135 -17.92 -11.52 -15.22
N VAL A 136 -19.02 -12.03 -15.79
CA VAL A 136 -19.80 -11.38 -16.84
C VAL A 136 -20.01 -9.91 -16.45
N ALA A 137 -19.89 -9.02 -17.43
CA ALA A 137 -20.21 -7.61 -17.30
C ALA A 137 -21.65 -7.43 -16.81
N GLU A 138 -21.82 -7.30 -15.50
CA GLU A 138 -22.94 -6.61 -14.88
C GLU A 138 -22.37 -5.43 -14.09
N GLU A 139 -23.16 -4.37 -14.09
CA GLU A 139 -22.82 -3.02 -13.66
C GLU A 139 -22.06 -2.96 -12.34
N VAL A 140 -21.18 -1.95 -12.25
CA VAL A 140 -20.36 -1.61 -11.10
C VAL A 140 -21.29 -1.20 -9.95
N SER A 141 -21.80 -2.18 -9.20
CA SER A 141 -22.48 -1.99 -7.93
C SER A 141 -21.63 -2.59 -6.82
N ASP A 142 -21.19 -1.73 -5.91
CA ASP A 142 -20.62 -2.01 -4.59
C ASP A 142 -19.41 -2.95 -4.53
N THR A 143 -18.26 -2.38 -4.16
CA THR A 143 -16.97 -3.04 -3.87
C THR A 143 -16.99 -3.94 -2.63
N THR A 144 -17.98 -4.84 -2.52
CA THR A 144 -18.10 -5.84 -1.44
C THR A 144 -18.24 -7.27 -1.96
N SER A 145 -17.82 -7.54 -3.19
CA SER A 145 -17.81 -8.89 -3.75
C SER A 145 -16.57 -9.69 -3.30
N GLY A 146 -16.68 -10.35 -2.14
CA GLY A 146 -16.20 -11.74 -1.96
C GLY A 146 -14.70 -12.01 -1.74
N GLY A 147 -13.92 -11.06 -1.22
CA GLY A 147 -12.52 -11.30 -0.82
C GLY A 147 -12.36 -11.59 0.68
N ASP A 148 -11.37 -12.44 1.02
CA ASP A 148 -10.98 -12.67 2.42
C ASP A 148 -10.31 -11.43 3.06
N PHE A 149 -10.03 -10.39 2.28
CA PHE A 149 -9.49 -9.10 2.74
C PHE A 149 -10.38 -7.93 2.31
N GLN A 150 -10.52 -6.95 3.19
CA GLN A 150 -11.19 -5.68 2.92
C GLN A 150 -10.25 -4.51 3.22
N LEU A 151 -10.10 -3.60 2.26
CA LEU A 151 -9.31 -2.38 2.45
C LEU A 151 -10.14 -1.36 3.23
N LYS A 152 -9.75 -1.11 4.49
CA LYS A 152 -10.26 0.01 5.30
C LYS A 152 -9.12 0.95 5.65
N LEU A 153 -8.42 1.38 4.61
CA LEU A 153 -7.12 2.01 4.68
C LEU A 153 -7.23 3.41 5.32
N LYS A 154 -6.46 3.61 6.39
CA LYS A 154 -6.33 4.90 7.09
C LYS A 154 -4.94 5.52 6.94
N ARG A 155 -3.94 4.68 6.64
CA ARG A 155 -2.54 5.07 6.51
C ARG A 155 -1.83 4.21 5.48
N PHE A 156 -1.16 4.84 4.53
CA PHE A 156 -0.21 4.23 3.62
C PHE A 156 1.17 4.85 3.86
N GLU A 157 2.21 4.04 3.84
CA GLU A 157 3.58 4.49 4.01
C GLU A 157 4.48 3.76 3.02
N ILE A 158 5.38 4.51 2.41
CA ILE A 158 6.48 3.99 1.61
C ILE A 158 7.78 4.64 2.11
N LYS A 159 8.83 3.84 2.28
CA LYS A 159 10.14 4.31 2.75
C LYS A 159 11.23 3.74 1.87
N GLY A 160 12.17 4.57 1.45
CA GLY A 160 13.35 4.12 0.70
C GLY A 160 13.04 3.50 -0.65
N ALA A 161 12.00 3.97 -1.35
CA ALA A 161 11.57 3.34 -2.60
C ALA A 161 12.40 3.78 -3.80
N ASP A 162 12.87 2.79 -4.56
CA ASP A 162 13.45 2.98 -5.88
C ASP A 162 12.45 2.49 -6.92
N PHE A 163 12.12 3.36 -7.87
CA PHE A 163 11.10 3.11 -8.87
C PHE A 163 11.64 3.48 -10.26
N VAL A 164 11.43 2.57 -11.21
CA VAL A 164 11.70 2.79 -12.63
C VAL A 164 10.43 2.45 -13.41
N TYR A 165 10.03 3.36 -14.27
CA TYR A 165 9.04 3.15 -15.33
C TYR A 165 9.74 3.32 -16.67
N ASP A 166 9.65 2.32 -17.54
CA ASP A 166 10.24 2.30 -18.87
C ASP A 166 9.18 1.89 -19.89
N ASP A 167 8.74 2.83 -20.72
CA ASP A 167 7.67 2.62 -21.69
C ASP A 167 8.20 2.80 -23.11
N ALA A 168 8.19 1.70 -23.87
CA ALA A 168 8.64 1.69 -25.25
C ALA A 168 7.56 2.12 -26.26
N THR A 169 6.27 2.16 -25.88
CA THR A 169 5.18 2.62 -26.76
C THR A 169 5.17 4.14 -26.92
N MET A 170 5.55 4.84 -25.86
CA MET A 170 5.84 6.26 -25.83
C MET A 170 7.20 6.38 -25.15
N PRO A 171 8.33 6.45 -25.90
CA PRO A 171 9.71 6.31 -25.41
C PRO A 171 10.03 7.18 -24.19
N MET A 172 9.60 6.73 -23.01
CA MET A 172 9.50 7.52 -21.79
C MET A 172 10.11 6.73 -20.65
N ILE A 173 10.90 7.43 -19.85
CA ILE A 173 11.50 6.88 -18.65
C ILE A 173 11.20 7.78 -17.45
N ILE A 174 10.68 7.19 -16.38
CA ILE A 174 10.54 7.84 -15.08
C ILE A 174 11.41 7.08 -14.09
N LYS A 175 12.27 7.80 -13.37
CA LYS A 175 13.07 7.22 -12.28
C LYS A 175 12.88 8.03 -11.01
N MET A 176 12.63 7.34 -9.90
CA MET A 176 12.62 7.91 -8.56
C MET A 176 13.58 7.11 -7.71
N VAL A 177 14.48 7.81 -7.01
CA VAL A 177 15.41 7.20 -6.04
C VAL A 177 15.05 7.70 -4.64
N ASN A 178 15.01 6.77 -3.69
CA ASN A 178 14.71 7.04 -2.28
C ASN A 178 13.41 7.83 -2.06
N LEU A 179 12.32 7.40 -2.70
CA LEU A 179 10.98 7.92 -2.43
C LEU A 179 10.53 7.53 -1.02
N ASN A 180 10.17 8.54 -0.23
CA ASN A 180 9.60 8.40 1.09
C ASN A 180 8.27 9.15 1.12
N SER A 181 7.20 8.50 1.56
CA SER A 181 5.90 9.15 1.70
C SER A 181 5.08 8.51 2.80
N VAL A 182 4.33 9.34 3.50
CA VAL A 182 3.28 8.93 4.41
C VAL A 182 1.99 9.60 3.94
N ILE A 183 0.99 8.78 3.65
CA ILE A 183 -0.34 9.24 3.27
C ILE A 183 -1.31 8.80 4.37
N THR A 184 -2.13 9.71 4.86
CA THR A 184 -3.17 9.43 5.86
C THR A 184 -4.50 9.97 5.38
N GLY A 185 -5.58 9.27 5.69
CA GLY A 185 -6.93 9.63 5.31
C GLY A 185 -7.81 8.40 5.46
N ASP A 186 -9.05 8.57 5.89
CA ASP A 186 -9.98 7.45 6.02
C ASP A 186 -10.71 7.21 4.69
N LEU A 187 -10.25 6.23 3.91
CA LEU A 187 -10.87 5.93 2.60
C LEU A 187 -12.22 5.21 2.72
N THR A 188 -12.69 4.97 3.94
CA THR A 188 -14.02 4.38 4.18
C THR A 188 -15.10 5.41 4.50
N ALA A 189 -14.71 6.68 4.63
CA ALA A 189 -15.63 7.77 4.88
C ALA A 189 -16.02 8.45 3.57
N ASP A 190 -17.29 8.83 3.46
CA ASP A 190 -17.82 9.61 2.33
C ASP A 190 -17.07 10.93 2.14
N VAL A 191 -16.65 11.55 3.24
CA VAL A 191 -15.84 12.76 3.24
C VAL A 191 -14.59 12.50 4.09
N THR A 192 -13.43 12.75 3.50
CA THR A 192 -12.16 12.45 4.14
C THR A 192 -11.09 13.45 3.75
N THR A 193 -10.14 13.72 4.65
CA THR A 193 -8.97 14.52 4.30
C THR A 193 -7.78 13.60 4.08
N ILE A 194 -7.32 13.54 2.84
CA ILE A 194 -6.10 12.86 2.42
C ILE A 194 -4.95 13.84 2.65
N LYS A 195 -4.00 13.44 3.49
CA LYS A 195 -2.83 14.23 3.83
C LYS A 195 -1.57 13.46 3.50
N THR A 196 -0.62 14.14 2.91
CA THR A 196 0.77 13.74 2.96
C THR A 196 1.61 14.91 3.44
N LYS A 197 2.48 14.64 4.41
CA LYS A 197 3.46 15.63 4.88
C LYS A 197 4.84 15.06 4.67
N ASN A 198 5.71 15.85 4.05
CA ASN A 198 7.11 15.52 3.84
C ASN A 198 7.32 14.29 2.95
N THR A 199 6.55 14.18 1.87
CA THR A 199 6.94 13.26 0.80
C THR A 199 8.23 13.78 0.19
N THR A 200 9.24 12.93 0.05
CA THR A 200 10.54 13.30 -0.53
C THR A 200 10.97 12.30 -1.58
N ILE A 201 11.64 12.79 -2.62
CA ILE A 201 12.35 11.99 -3.62
C ILE A 201 13.72 12.62 -3.80
N ASP A 202 14.78 11.84 -3.63
CA ASP A 202 16.14 12.37 -3.69
C ASP A 202 16.58 12.62 -5.13
N GLU A 203 16.21 11.73 -6.05
CA GLU A 203 16.45 11.91 -7.47
C GLU A 203 15.20 11.55 -8.27
N PHE A 204 14.58 12.56 -8.89
CA PHE A 204 13.48 12.40 -9.83
C PHE A 204 13.93 12.72 -11.25
N THR A 205 13.78 11.76 -12.15
CA THR A 205 14.11 11.90 -13.58
C THR A 205 12.89 11.58 -14.41
N VAL A 206 12.60 12.43 -15.39
CA VAL A 206 11.58 12.22 -16.41
C VAL A 206 12.24 12.49 -17.76
N GLY A 207 12.39 11.44 -18.56
CA GLY A 207 12.89 11.52 -19.91
C GLY A 207 11.83 11.05 -20.90
N MET A 208 11.77 11.69 -22.07
CA MET A 208 10.91 11.27 -23.17
C MET A 208 11.59 11.61 -24.50
N ASP A 209 11.53 10.69 -25.47
CA ASP A 209 12.14 10.83 -26.80
C ASP A 209 13.64 11.20 -26.74
N GLY A 210 14.36 10.62 -25.78
CA GLY A 210 15.80 10.86 -25.55
C GLY A 210 16.13 12.19 -24.86
N ILE A 211 15.13 13.00 -24.48
CA ILE A 211 15.31 14.29 -23.80
C ILE A 211 14.90 14.15 -22.32
N ASN A 212 15.78 14.52 -21.40
CA ASN A 212 15.44 14.61 -19.98
C ASN A 212 14.80 15.98 -19.68
N TYR A 213 13.51 15.98 -19.33
CA TYR A 213 12.76 17.16 -18.89
C TYR A 213 13.02 17.46 -17.41
N LEU A 214 13.21 16.41 -16.61
CA LEU A 214 13.71 16.47 -15.24
C LEU A 214 14.85 15.48 -15.13
N TYR A 215 15.92 15.85 -14.43
CA TYR A 215 17.09 15.00 -14.28
C TYR A 215 17.65 15.12 -12.87
N LYS A 216 17.54 14.01 -12.10
CA LYS A 216 17.96 13.94 -10.69
C LYS A 216 17.46 15.12 -9.85
N THR A 217 16.23 15.56 -10.12
CA THR A 217 15.59 16.66 -9.41
C THR A 217 15.17 16.20 -8.02
N LYS A 218 15.53 16.95 -6.97
CA LYS A 218 15.01 16.69 -5.63
C LYS A 218 13.57 17.14 -5.56
N VAL A 219 12.67 16.29 -5.07
CA VAL A 219 11.24 16.60 -4.94
C VAL A 219 10.82 16.57 -3.50
N GLN A 220 10.02 17.56 -3.09
CA GLN A 220 9.36 17.61 -1.79
C GLN A 220 7.88 17.89 -2.01
N ILE A 221 7.00 17.14 -1.34
CA ILE A 221 5.55 17.33 -1.48
C ILE A 221 4.91 17.35 -0.10
N SER A 222 4.13 18.39 0.15
CA SER A 222 3.18 18.50 1.25
C SER A 222 1.81 18.79 0.65
N SER A 223 0.80 18.02 1.02
CA SER A 223 -0.53 18.14 0.43
C SER A 223 -1.61 17.79 1.43
N GLU A 224 -2.65 18.62 1.46
CA GLU A 224 -3.89 18.40 2.19
C GLU A 224 -5.07 18.53 1.22
N ILE A 225 -5.70 17.40 0.90
CA ILE A 225 -6.82 17.28 -0.03
C ILE A 225 -8.03 16.77 0.72
N GLU A 226 -9.10 17.56 0.74
CA GLU A 226 -10.41 17.07 1.18
C GLU A 226 -11.11 16.42 -0.01
N ALA A 227 -11.41 15.13 0.12
CA ALA A 227 -12.18 14.37 -0.84
C ALA A 227 -13.61 14.21 -0.30
N ASP A 228 -14.58 14.76 -1.01
CA ASP A 228 -16.00 14.46 -0.88
C ASP A 228 -16.37 13.48 -1.99
N LEU A 229 -16.44 12.20 -1.63
CA LEU A 229 -16.70 11.10 -2.55
C LEU A 229 -18.18 11.03 -2.95
N ASN A 230 -19.08 11.61 -2.15
CA ASN A 230 -20.50 11.71 -2.49
C ASN A 230 -20.70 12.72 -3.64
N ALA A 231 -19.98 13.85 -3.59
CA ALA A 231 -20.03 14.89 -4.60
C ALA A 231 -18.93 14.77 -5.68
N PHE A 232 -18.08 13.73 -5.62
CA PHE A 232 -16.86 13.58 -6.45
C PHE A 232 -16.05 14.89 -6.54
N LYS A 233 -15.87 15.55 -5.40
CA LYS A 233 -15.20 16.84 -5.28
C LYS A 233 -13.93 16.71 -4.44
N PHE A 234 -12.84 17.24 -4.97
CA PHE A 234 -11.52 17.24 -4.35
C PHE A 234 -11.07 18.69 -4.14
N THR A 235 -10.95 19.09 -2.88
CA THR A 235 -10.54 20.45 -2.48
C THR A 235 -9.10 20.42 -1.99
N PHE A 236 -8.22 21.09 -2.73
CA PHE A 236 -6.82 21.31 -2.42
C PHE A 236 -6.71 22.49 -1.45
N LYS A 237 -6.39 22.19 -0.19
CA LYS A 237 -6.27 23.19 0.88
C LYS A 237 -4.85 23.75 0.92
N ASP A 238 -3.95 23.10 1.67
CA ASP A 238 -2.56 23.54 1.83
C ASP A 238 -1.66 22.57 1.05
N ASN A 239 -1.21 22.99 -0.13
CA ASN A 239 -0.42 22.15 -1.03
C ASN A 239 0.84 22.88 -1.49
N GLU A 240 1.98 22.24 -1.30
CA GLU A 240 3.29 22.72 -1.68
C GLU A 240 4.07 21.60 -2.39
N PHE A 241 4.59 21.94 -3.57
CA PHE A 241 5.42 21.07 -4.38
C PHE A 241 6.77 21.75 -4.61
N GLY A 242 7.81 21.21 -3.99
CA GLY A 242 9.19 21.64 -4.15
C GLY A 242 9.92 20.81 -5.21
N PHE A 243 10.59 21.48 -6.15
CA PHE A 243 11.51 20.92 -7.14
C PHE A 243 12.84 21.65 -7.02
N ASN A 244 13.84 21.01 -6.42
CA ASN A 244 15.07 21.68 -5.95
C ASN A 244 14.70 22.91 -5.09
N ASP A 245 15.08 24.11 -5.53
CA ASP A 245 14.80 25.38 -4.83
C ASP A 245 13.52 26.08 -5.31
N LEU A 246 12.78 25.49 -6.27
CA LEU A 246 11.51 26.02 -6.76
C LEU A 246 10.35 25.42 -5.95
N PHE A 247 9.60 26.27 -5.26
CA PHE A 247 8.40 25.88 -4.51
C PHE A 247 7.15 26.43 -5.18
N LEU A 248 6.21 25.54 -5.48
CA LEU A 248 4.90 25.86 -6.04
C LEU A 248 3.84 25.59 -4.98
N VAL A 249 3.11 26.64 -4.61
CA VAL A 249 1.99 26.55 -3.68
C VAL A 249 0.69 26.75 -4.46
N PHE A 250 -0.32 25.92 -4.19
CA PHE A 250 -1.64 26.11 -4.78
C PHE A 250 -2.77 25.66 -3.88
N GLU A 251 -3.92 26.32 -4.06
CA GLU A 251 -5.19 25.98 -3.46
C GLU A 251 -6.26 25.97 -4.56
N GLY A 252 -7.32 25.18 -4.39
CA GLY A 252 -8.40 25.11 -5.37
C GLY A 252 -9.28 23.89 -5.20
N PHE A 253 -10.12 23.61 -6.19
CA PHE A 253 -10.89 22.37 -6.21
C PHE A 253 -11.09 21.85 -7.63
N VAL A 254 -11.26 20.54 -7.74
CA VAL A 254 -11.75 19.86 -8.93
C VAL A 254 -13.02 19.13 -8.52
N ALA A 255 -14.08 19.25 -9.31
CA ALA A 255 -15.31 18.49 -9.13
C ALA A 255 -15.62 17.80 -10.45
N MET A 256 -15.92 16.50 -10.39
CA MET A 256 -16.43 15.77 -11.55
C MET A 256 -17.96 15.85 -11.55
N PRO A 257 -18.61 16.02 -12.72
CA PRO A 257 -20.07 16.08 -12.84
C PRO A 257 -20.75 14.76 -12.48
#